data_AF-A0A9D1TBL8-F1
#
_entry.id   AF-A0A9D1TBL8-F1
#
_cell.length_a   1.000
_cell.length_b   1.000
_cell.length_c   1.000
_cell.angle_alpha   90.00
_cell.angle_beta   90.00
_cell.angle_gamma   90.00
#
_symmetry.space_group_name_H-M   'P 1'
#
loop_
_entity.id
_entity.type
_entity.pdbx_description
1 polymer ?
#
loop_
_entity_poly.entity_id
_entity_poly.type
_entity_poly.pdbx_seq_one_letter_code
_entity_poly.pdbx_strand_id
1 'polypeptide(L)'
;MGNKSRRIGLILLLLVIAAVGVYLLLTSGPETVRLRGYVGGEKIGLLEDEEVQDILERDHHLVLDYAKAGSLDMVTADHAGRDFLFPSSQNALEYYQQVCGSPAKSEIIFNTPLVLYTYQPVLEAFLDCGMVAEQNGCYYMDMAALVAAIEQGTKWADLGLAELYGTVAVNTTDPVRSNSGNMFAGLLANVLVGGVADEDSVGAVLPRLKAIFEKLGYMESSSADLFDQFLKTGMGAKPLIAAYENQLLEFAVENPEDWAILKDRIVMVYPAPTVWSSHIYIAMDEAGAAGIDALMDPAVQRLAWEKHGFRTDVSGTVEQLERFGVEHIAATIAQAVSMPSYETMERIIAALS
;
A
#
# COMPACT_ATOMS: atom_id res chain seq x y z
N MET A 1 -3.77 30.02 -73.56
CA MET A 1 -2.92 29.25 -72.63
C MET A 1 -3.38 29.29 -71.15
N GLY A 2 -4.55 29.85 -70.80
CA GLY A 2 -4.95 30.03 -69.38
C GLY A 2 -5.69 28.86 -68.69
N ASN A 3 -6.14 27.83 -69.43
CA ASN A 3 -7.02 26.78 -68.86
C ASN A 3 -6.25 25.54 -68.34
N LYS A 4 -5.04 25.26 -68.87
CA LYS A 4 -4.19 24.16 -68.41
C LYS A 4 -3.53 24.46 -67.07
N SER A 5 -2.95 25.66 -66.89
CA SER A 5 -2.33 26.04 -65.61
C SER A 5 -3.34 26.14 -64.47
N ARG A 6 -4.59 26.55 -64.74
CA ARG A 6 -5.66 26.57 -63.73
C ARG A 6 -6.07 25.16 -63.28
N ARG A 7 -6.15 24.19 -64.20
CA ARG A 7 -6.44 22.78 -63.85
C ARG A 7 -5.31 22.13 -63.07
N ILE A 8 -4.05 22.41 -63.44
CA ILE A 8 -2.88 21.91 -62.72
C ILE A 8 -2.84 22.49 -61.29
N GLY A 9 -3.12 23.80 -61.15
CA GLY A 9 -3.22 24.44 -59.83
C GLY A 9 -4.33 23.86 -58.95
N LEU A 10 -5.50 23.51 -59.53
CA LEU A 10 -6.59 22.88 -58.80
C LEU A 10 -6.25 21.46 -58.33
N ILE A 11 -5.58 20.67 -59.18
CA ILE A 11 -5.16 19.30 -58.82
C ILE A 11 -4.12 19.34 -57.69
N LEU A 12 -3.15 20.25 -57.77
CA LEU A 12 -2.16 20.44 -56.70
C LEU A 12 -2.82 20.88 -55.39
N LEU A 13 -3.79 21.79 -55.44
CA LEU A 13 -4.53 22.22 -54.25
C LEU A 13 -5.28 21.05 -53.60
N LEU A 14 -5.97 20.23 -54.40
CA LEU A 14 -6.69 19.06 -53.90
C LEU A 14 -5.75 18.00 -53.30
N LEU A 15 -4.56 17.81 -53.90
CA LEU A 15 -3.53 16.93 -53.34
C LEU A 15 -2.99 17.45 -52.00
N VAL A 16 -2.79 18.76 -51.87
CA VAL A 16 -2.36 19.37 -50.60
C VAL A 16 -3.45 19.23 -49.54
N ILE A 17 -4.71 19.48 -49.88
CA ILE A 17 -5.84 19.30 -48.95
C ILE A 17 -5.97 17.84 -48.53
N ALA A 18 -5.83 16.89 -49.46
CA ALA A 18 -5.86 15.47 -49.14
C ALA A 18 -4.67 15.06 -48.26
N ALA A 19 -3.46 15.55 -48.55
CA ALA A 19 -2.27 15.30 -47.74
C ALA A 19 -2.41 15.90 -46.33
N VAL A 20 -2.96 17.11 -46.21
CA VAL A 20 -3.26 17.74 -44.91
C VAL A 20 -4.38 16.98 -44.17
N GLY A 21 -5.41 16.52 -44.87
CA GLY A 21 -6.47 15.70 -44.28
C GLY A 21 -5.97 14.35 -43.76
N VAL A 22 -5.12 13.68 -44.53
CA VAL A 22 -4.45 12.44 -44.12
C VAL A 22 -3.47 12.71 -42.98
N TYR A 23 -2.70 13.80 -43.04
CA TYR A 23 -1.80 14.20 -41.95
C TYR A 23 -2.59 14.47 -40.67
N LEU A 24 -3.67 15.25 -40.74
CA LEU A 24 -4.54 15.53 -39.59
C LEU A 24 -5.15 14.24 -39.03
N LEU A 25 -5.68 13.36 -39.88
CA LEU A 25 -6.21 12.05 -39.45
C LEU A 25 -5.15 11.12 -38.84
N LEU A 26 -3.90 11.22 -39.28
CA LEU A 26 -2.77 10.47 -38.71
C LEU A 26 -2.21 11.14 -37.43
N THR A 27 -2.42 12.44 -37.24
CA THR A 27 -1.95 13.21 -36.07
C THR A 27 -3.03 13.45 -35.00
N SER A 28 -4.31 13.26 -35.34
CA SER A 28 -5.41 13.22 -34.38
C SER A 28 -5.32 11.90 -33.64
N GLY A 29 -4.42 11.84 -32.65
CA GLY A 29 -4.38 10.75 -31.68
C GLY A 29 -5.70 10.67 -30.89
N PRO A 30 -5.97 9.54 -30.21
CA PRO A 30 -7.12 9.41 -29.34
C PRO A 30 -7.13 10.54 -28.30
N GLU A 31 -8.32 11.05 -27.99
CA GLU A 31 -8.48 12.07 -26.95
C GLU A 31 -8.11 11.47 -25.59
N THR A 32 -7.15 12.08 -24.90
CA THR A 32 -6.74 11.65 -23.55
C THR A 32 -7.90 11.78 -22.58
N VAL A 33 -8.35 10.67 -22.02
CA VAL A 33 -9.42 10.61 -21.03
C VAL A 33 -8.82 10.85 -19.64
N ARG A 34 -9.50 11.69 -18.85
CA ARG A 34 -9.09 12.04 -17.49
C ARG A 34 -10.05 11.39 -16.50
N LEU A 35 -9.55 10.40 -15.77
CA LEU A 35 -10.30 9.72 -14.72
C LEU A 35 -9.97 10.37 -13.37
N ARG A 36 -10.99 10.61 -12.56
CA ARG A 36 -10.90 11.27 -11.26
C ARG A 36 -11.31 10.30 -10.17
N GLY A 37 -10.46 10.12 -9.17
CA GLY A 37 -10.78 9.20 -8.08
C GLY A 37 -10.25 9.61 -6.72
N TYR A 38 -10.48 8.72 -5.75
CA TYR A 38 -9.83 8.78 -4.45
C TYR A 38 -8.77 7.69 -4.33
N VAL A 39 -7.62 8.01 -3.73
CA VAL A 39 -6.50 7.07 -3.60
C VAL A 39 -5.90 7.08 -2.19
N GLY A 40 -5.43 5.90 -1.76
CA GLY A 40 -4.66 5.74 -0.53
C GLY A 40 -3.27 6.35 -0.70
N GLY A 41 -2.72 6.91 0.39
CA GLY A 41 -1.45 7.64 0.35
C GLY A 41 -0.26 6.82 -0.15
N GLU A 42 -0.32 5.50 0.02
CA GLU A 42 0.75 4.56 -0.37
C GLU A 42 0.96 4.50 -1.88
N LYS A 43 -0.04 4.91 -2.69
CA LYS A 43 0.04 4.84 -4.16
C LYS A 43 0.50 6.15 -4.80
N ILE A 44 0.71 7.20 -4.00
CA ILE A 44 1.02 8.53 -4.51
C ILE A 44 2.35 8.52 -5.26
N GLY A 45 3.41 7.91 -4.70
CA GLY A 45 4.71 7.80 -5.38
C GLY A 45 4.58 7.18 -6.77
N LEU A 46 3.87 6.05 -6.88
CA LEU A 46 3.59 5.39 -8.16
C LEU A 46 2.81 6.26 -9.15
N LEU A 47 1.75 6.94 -8.69
CA LEU A 47 0.91 7.77 -9.56
C LEU A 47 1.60 9.08 -9.97
N GLU A 48 2.64 9.50 -9.24
CA GLU A 48 3.48 10.66 -9.53
C GLU A 48 4.77 10.30 -10.28
N ASP A 49 5.07 9.01 -10.49
CA ASP A 49 6.22 8.57 -11.29
C ASP A 49 6.03 8.96 -12.77
N GLU A 50 6.97 9.75 -13.28
CA GLU A 50 6.92 10.29 -14.65
C GLU A 50 6.88 9.18 -15.72
N GLU A 51 7.57 8.05 -15.52
CA GLU A 51 7.54 6.93 -16.47
C GLU A 51 6.18 6.22 -16.45
N VAL A 52 5.55 6.10 -15.28
CA VAL A 52 4.18 5.56 -15.16
C VAL A 52 3.20 6.49 -15.88
N GLN A 53 3.25 7.80 -15.62
CA GLN A 53 2.38 8.78 -16.27
C GLN A 53 2.56 8.77 -17.79
N ASP A 54 3.80 8.72 -18.28
CA ASP A 54 4.12 8.62 -19.71
C ASP A 54 3.51 7.37 -20.35
N ILE A 55 3.55 6.21 -19.67
CA ILE A 55 2.92 4.97 -20.16
C ILE A 55 1.40 5.12 -20.22
N LEU A 56 0.77 5.63 -19.15
CA LEU A 56 -0.68 5.82 -19.10
C LEU A 56 -1.16 6.78 -20.20
N GLU A 57 -0.47 7.90 -20.40
CA GLU A 57 -0.83 8.88 -21.42
C GLU A 57 -0.58 8.39 -22.85
N ARG A 58 0.59 7.79 -23.10
CA ARG A 58 1.01 7.38 -24.45
C ARG A 58 0.29 6.13 -24.95
N ASP A 59 0.19 5.11 -24.10
CA ASP A 59 -0.23 3.77 -24.51
C ASP A 59 -1.71 3.52 -24.20
N HIS A 60 -2.24 4.18 -23.16
CA HIS A 60 -3.64 4.03 -22.74
C HIS A 60 -4.49 5.27 -22.97
N HIS A 61 -3.88 6.41 -23.34
CA HIS A 61 -4.57 7.70 -23.50
C HIS A 61 -5.34 8.10 -22.23
N LEU A 62 -4.74 7.87 -21.07
CA LEU A 62 -5.34 8.11 -19.77
C LEU A 62 -4.49 9.00 -18.87
N VAL A 63 -5.17 9.88 -18.13
CA VAL A 63 -4.61 10.60 -16.99
C VAL A 63 -5.43 10.25 -15.75
N LEU A 64 -4.75 9.82 -14.68
CA LEU A 64 -5.38 9.55 -13.39
C LEU A 64 -5.22 10.77 -12.48
N ASP A 65 -6.29 11.55 -12.35
CA ASP A 65 -6.41 12.58 -11.33
C ASP A 65 -6.92 11.98 -10.02
N TYR A 66 -6.38 12.44 -8.89
CA TYR A 66 -6.77 11.89 -7.61
C TYR A 66 -6.90 12.94 -6.50
N ALA A 67 -7.68 12.59 -5.49
CA ALA A 67 -7.65 13.20 -4.17
C ALA A 67 -7.25 12.15 -3.12
N LYS A 68 -6.36 12.49 -2.20
CA LYS A 68 -5.95 11.59 -1.11
C LYS A 68 -7.10 11.43 -0.11
N ALA A 69 -7.40 10.18 0.26
CA ALA A 69 -8.36 9.84 1.32
C ALA A 69 -7.93 8.55 2.05
N GLY A 70 -8.46 8.32 3.25
CA GLY A 70 -8.30 7.03 3.95
C GLY A 70 -9.10 5.94 3.26
N SER A 71 -8.61 4.69 3.23
CA SER A 71 -9.23 3.61 2.43
C SER A 71 -10.73 3.38 2.73
N LEU A 72 -11.14 3.50 4.00
CA LEU A 72 -12.55 3.38 4.39
C LEU A 72 -13.32 4.69 4.16
N ASP A 73 -12.70 5.85 4.40
CA ASP A 73 -13.29 7.18 4.16
C ASP A 73 -13.70 7.36 2.69
N MET A 74 -12.97 6.74 1.75
CA MET A 74 -13.28 6.76 0.32
C MET A 74 -14.70 6.28 0.01
N VAL A 75 -15.21 5.31 0.77
CA VAL A 75 -16.52 4.69 0.51
C VAL A 75 -17.67 5.63 0.85
N THR A 76 -17.50 6.47 1.88
CA THR A 76 -18.53 7.41 2.34
C THR A 76 -18.29 8.85 1.92
N ALA A 77 -17.16 9.12 1.25
CA ALA A 77 -16.87 10.41 0.64
C ALA A 77 -17.85 10.79 -0.48
N ASP A 78 -17.82 12.05 -0.90
CA ASP A 78 -18.62 12.52 -2.03
C ASP A 78 -18.10 11.95 -3.36
N HIS A 79 -18.92 11.12 -4.01
CA HIS A 79 -18.59 10.46 -5.28
C HIS A 79 -18.97 11.29 -6.51
N ALA A 80 -19.52 12.50 -6.35
CA ALA A 80 -19.92 13.33 -7.48
C ALA A 80 -18.73 13.62 -8.43
N GLY A 81 -18.84 13.14 -9.67
CA GLY A 81 -17.80 13.31 -10.70
C GLY A 81 -16.53 12.51 -10.43
N ARG A 82 -16.64 11.39 -9.70
CA ARG A 82 -15.57 10.40 -9.50
C ARG A 82 -15.86 9.16 -10.33
N ASP A 83 -14.81 8.68 -10.98
CA ASP A 83 -14.83 7.50 -11.85
C ASP A 83 -14.30 6.26 -11.13
N PHE A 84 -13.49 6.43 -10.08
CA PHE A 84 -12.89 5.31 -9.35
C PHE A 84 -12.56 5.59 -7.87
N LEU A 85 -12.43 4.51 -7.10
CA LEU A 85 -11.78 4.47 -5.79
C LEU A 85 -10.58 3.51 -5.87
N PHE A 86 -9.49 3.83 -5.18
CA PHE A 86 -8.32 2.95 -5.11
C PHE A 86 -7.88 2.74 -3.64
N PRO A 87 -8.67 2.03 -2.83
CA PRO A 87 -8.27 1.69 -1.46
C PRO A 87 -7.11 0.67 -1.41
N SER A 88 -6.49 0.57 -0.24
CA SER A 88 -5.46 -0.44 0.08
C SER A 88 -6.06 -1.65 0.83
N SER A 89 -7.38 -1.91 0.66
CA SER A 89 -8.13 -2.85 1.50
C SER A 89 -9.22 -3.58 0.74
N GLN A 90 -9.29 -4.90 0.85
CA GLN A 90 -10.46 -5.68 0.42
C GLN A 90 -11.70 -5.34 1.26
N ASN A 91 -11.52 -5.06 2.55
CA ASN A 91 -12.63 -4.67 3.43
C ASN A 91 -13.28 -3.36 2.97
N ALA A 92 -12.54 -2.47 2.30
CA ALA A 92 -13.12 -1.28 1.67
C ALA A 92 -13.98 -1.62 0.45
N LEU A 93 -13.65 -2.66 -0.32
CA LEU A 93 -14.52 -3.15 -1.39
C LEU A 93 -15.80 -3.79 -0.82
N GLU A 94 -15.69 -4.62 0.22
CA GLU A 94 -16.86 -5.19 0.90
C GLU A 94 -17.77 -4.08 1.42
N TYR A 95 -17.18 -3.06 2.07
CA TYR A 95 -17.93 -1.89 2.54
C TYR A 95 -18.59 -1.12 1.40
N TYR A 96 -17.88 -0.89 0.30
CA TYR A 96 -18.44 -0.27 -0.90
C TYR A 96 -19.64 -1.06 -1.43
N GLN A 97 -19.55 -2.39 -1.48
CA GLN A 97 -20.66 -3.24 -1.94
C GLN A 97 -21.90 -3.12 -1.05
N GLN A 98 -21.71 -2.91 0.26
CA GLN A 98 -22.81 -2.72 1.20
C GLN A 98 -23.46 -1.34 1.09
N VAL A 99 -22.67 -0.28 0.87
CA VAL A 99 -23.15 1.12 0.88
C VAL A 99 -23.59 1.60 -0.51
N CYS A 100 -22.80 1.28 -1.53
CA CYS A 100 -22.93 1.78 -2.90
C CYS A 100 -23.51 0.74 -3.88
N GLY A 101 -23.50 -0.55 -3.50
CA GLY A 101 -23.85 -1.66 -4.39
C GLY A 101 -22.65 -2.17 -5.19
N SER A 102 -22.89 -2.99 -6.22
CA SER A 102 -21.80 -3.58 -6.99
C SER A 102 -21.05 -2.52 -7.83
N PRO A 103 -19.70 -2.52 -7.83
CA PRO A 103 -18.96 -1.66 -8.72
C PRO A 103 -19.11 -2.12 -10.17
N ALA A 104 -18.81 -1.25 -11.13
CA ALA A 104 -18.80 -1.60 -12.55
C ALA A 104 -17.73 -2.68 -12.84
N LYS A 105 -16.55 -2.53 -12.25
CA LYS A 105 -15.45 -3.50 -12.26
C LYS A 105 -14.58 -3.27 -11.03
N SER A 106 -13.96 -4.31 -10.48
CA SER A 106 -12.90 -4.15 -9.49
C SER A 106 -11.80 -5.18 -9.68
N GLU A 107 -10.56 -4.80 -9.44
CA GLU A 107 -9.39 -5.66 -9.64
C GLU A 107 -8.32 -5.38 -8.60
N ILE A 108 -7.64 -6.42 -8.11
CA ILE A 108 -6.48 -6.26 -7.23
C ILE A 108 -5.30 -5.93 -8.13
N ILE A 109 -4.82 -4.70 -8.04
CA ILE A 109 -3.74 -4.21 -8.90
C ILE A 109 -2.37 -4.52 -8.28
N PHE A 110 -2.25 -4.36 -6.97
CA PHE A 110 -0.99 -4.53 -6.23
C PHE A 110 -1.23 -5.18 -4.88
N ASN A 111 -0.18 -5.80 -4.33
CA ASN A 111 -0.19 -6.28 -2.95
C ASN A 111 1.08 -5.83 -2.20
N THR A 112 0.97 -5.71 -0.89
CA THR A 112 2.13 -5.47 -0.01
C THR A 112 1.82 -6.12 1.35
N PRO A 113 2.74 -6.91 1.93
CA PRO A 113 2.51 -7.49 3.24
C PRO A 113 2.65 -6.41 4.32
N LEU A 114 1.88 -6.57 5.41
CA LEU A 114 2.17 -5.87 6.64
C LEU A 114 3.49 -6.39 7.22
N VAL A 115 4.37 -5.48 7.63
CA VAL A 115 5.65 -5.79 8.26
C VAL A 115 5.84 -4.97 9.54
N LEU A 116 6.78 -5.39 10.36
CA LEU A 116 7.27 -4.59 11.47
C LEU A 116 8.62 -3.99 11.09
N TYR A 117 8.78 -2.69 11.29
CA TYR A 117 10.09 -2.04 11.21
C TYR A 117 10.64 -1.82 12.61
N THR A 118 11.92 -2.14 12.77
CA THR A 118 12.62 -1.97 14.03
C THR A 118 14.08 -1.62 13.79
N TYR A 119 14.85 -1.53 14.87
CA TYR A 119 16.27 -1.25 14.84
C TYR A 119 17.08 -2.46 15.25
N GLN A 120 18.33 -2.55 14.77
CA GLN A 120 19.22 -3.69 15.04
C GLN A 120 19.28 -4.10 16.53
N PRO A 121 19.44 -3.18 17.53
CA PRO A 121 19.45 -3.59 18.94
C PRO A 121 18.13 -4.18 19.44
N VAL A 122 16.99 -3.72 18.88
CA VAL A 122 15.66 -4.22 19.23
C VAL A 122 15.44 -5.61 18.62
N LEU A 123 15.87 -5.82 17.38
CA LEU A 123 15.88 -7.13 16.75
C LEU A 123 16.70 -8.13 17.56
N GLU A 124 17.93 -7.77 17.95
CA GLU A 124 18.82 -8.63 18.74
C GLU A 124 18.17 -9.02 20.07
N ALA A 125 17.55 -8.07 20.78
CA ALA A 125 16.80 -8.37 22.00
C ALA A 125 15.63 -9.35 21.76
N PHE A 126 14.94 -9.24 20.64
CA PHE A 126 13.86 -10.16 20.28
C PHE A 126 14.35 -11.55 19.84
N LEU A 127 15.51 -11.64 19.18
CA LEU A 127 16.17 -12.91 18.87
C LEU A 127 16.61 -13.62 20.15
N ASP A 128 17.24 -12.90 21.09
CA ASP A 128 17.76 -13.44 22.35
C ASP A 128 16.67 -14.04 23.24
N CYS A 129 15.47 -13.44 23.26
CA CYS A 129 14.33 -13.97 24.00
C CYS A 129 13.43 -14.91 23.19
N GLY A 130 13.79 -15.20 21.94
CA GLY A 130 13.06 -16.14 21.08
C GLY A 130 11.72 -15.62 20.55
N MET A 131 11.46 -14.31 20.62
CA MET A 131 10.27 -13.70 20.00
C MET A 131 10.45 -13.51 18.49
N VAL A 132 11.68 -13.47 17.99
CA VAL A 132 12.00 -13.48 16.56
C VAL A 132 12.82 -14.71 16.22
N ALA A 133 12.54 -15.29 15.05
CA ALA A 133 13.35 -16.34 14.44
C ALA A 133 13.80 -15.93 13.04
N GLU A 134 15.05 -16.25 12.70
CA GLU A 134 15.55 -16.15 11.33
C GLU A 134 15.22 -17.45 10.56
N GLN A 135 14.62 -17.30 9.39
CA GLN A 135 14.31 -18.41 8.49
C GLN A 135 14.60 -17.97 7.05
N ASN A 136 15.40 -18.75 6.32
CA ASN A 136 15.78 -18.45 4.93
C ASN A 136 16.34 -17.03 4.74
N GLY A 137 17.12 -16.54 5.71
CA GLY A 137 17.70 -15.19 5.66
C GLY A 137 16.69 -14.05 5.88
N CYS A 138 15.49 -14.33 6.39
CA CYS A 138 14.48 -13.33 6.75
C CYS A 138 14.09 -13.47 8.22
N TYR A 139 13.69 -12.38 8.87
CA TYR A 139 13.26 -12.38 10.26
C TYR A 139 11.75 -12.49 10.40
N TYR A 140 11.29 -13.36 11.29
CA TYR A 140 9.88 -13.61 11.56
C TYR A 140 9.57 -13.41 13.04
N MET A 141 8.59 -12.55 13.33
CA MET A 141 8.11 -12.27 14.68
C MET A 141 7.00 -13.23 15.08
N ASP A 142 7.16 -13.94 16.20
CA ASP A 142 6.05 -14.66 16.85
C ASP A 142 5.07 -13.63 17.42
N MET A 143 3.96 -13.41 16.70
CA MET A 143 2.97 -12.42 17.09
C MET A 143 2.25 -12.78 18.39
N ALA A 144 2.10 -14.07 18.72
CA ALA A 144 1.49 -14.48 19.98
C ALA A 144 2.40 -14.14 21.16
N ALA A 145 3.71 -14.37 21.01
CA ALA A 145 4.70 -14.00 22.02
C ALA A 145 4.80 -12.47 22.18
N LEU A 146 4.82 -11.72 21.07
CA LEU A 146 4.84 -10.26 21.10
C LEU A 146 3.60 -9.68 21.80
N VAL A 147 2.40 -10.18 21.46
CA VAL A 147 1.15 -9.76 22.11
C VAL A 147 1.18 -10.05 23.60
N ALA A 148 1.66 -11.24 24.00
CA ALA A 148 1.80 -11.58 25.41
C ALA A 148 2.75 -10.62 26.16
N ALA A 149 3.87 -10.22 25.54
CA ALA A 149 4.80 -9.25 26.13
C ALA A 149 4.16 -7.85 26.29
N ILE A 150 3.38 -7.40 25.30
CA ILE A 150 2.66 -6.12 25.35
C ILE A 150 1.60 -6.13 26.47
N GLU A 151 0.83 -7.21 26.59
CA GLU A 151 -0.21 -7.33 27.63
C GLU A 151 0.38 -7.41 29.03
N GLN A 152 1.50 -8.11 29.19
CA GLN A 152 2.23 -8.20 30.46
C GLN A 152 2.91 -6.88 30.85
N GLY A 153 3.04 -5.93 29.91
CA GLY A 153 3.75 -4.68 30.15
C GLY A 153 5.25 -4.91 30.32
N THR A 154 5.83 -5.85 29.57
CA THR A 154 7.27 -6.10 29.53
C THR A 154 8.02 -4.81 29.25
N LYS A 155 8.98 -4.44 30.09
CA LYS A 155 9.76 -3.22 29.87
C LYS A 155 10.87 -3.49 28.87
N TRP A 156 11.24 -2.47 28.09
CA TRP A 156 12.42 -2.55 27.23
C TRP A 156 13.69 -2.85 28.03
N ALA A 157 13.81 -2.29 29.23
CA ALA A 157 14.91 -2.58 30.16
C ALA A 157 15.00 -4.07 30.56
N ASP A 158 13.87 -4.77 30.65
CA ASP A 158 13.83 -6.20 30.97
C ASP A 158 14.32 -7.06 29.79
N LEU A 159 14.30 -6.50 28.57
CA LEU A 159 14.88 -7.08 27.35
C LEU A 159 16.33 -6.61 27.10
N GLY A 160 16.97 -5.95 28.07
CA GLY A 160 18.35 -5.48 27.95
C GLY A 160 18.52 -4.09 27.32
N LEU A 161 17.44 -3.41 26.96
CA LEU A 161 17.44 -2.08 26.33
C LEU A 161 17.05 -1.00 27.35
N ALA A 162 17.92 -0.76 28.33
CA ALA A 162 17.66 0.14 29.46
C ALA A 162 17.52 1.62 29.09
N GLU A 163 18.04 2.01 27.93
CA GLU A 163 17.92 3.35 27.35
C GLU A 163 16.52 3.64 26.77
N LEU A 164 15.75 2.60 26.45
CA LEU A 164 14.40 2.74 25.94
C LEU A 164 13.39 2.88 27.08
N TYR A 165 12.59 3.93 26.99
CA TYR A 165 11.57 4.23 27.99
C TYR A 165 10.30 3.40 27.78
N GLY A 166 9.66 3.01 28.88
CA GLY A 166 8.33 2.38 28.85
C GLY A 166 8.35 0.88 28.60
N THR A 167 7.26 0.39 28.01
CA THR A 167 7.02 -1.04 27.75
C THR A 167 7.05 -1.34 26.27
N VAL A 168 7.26 -2.61 25.92
CA VAL A 168 7.11 -3.10 24.55
C VAL A 168 5.73 -2.72 24.03
N ALA A 169 5.72 -2.09 22.86
CA ALA A 169 4.54 -1.69 22.11
C ALA A 169 4.89 -1.64 20.63
N VAL A 170 3.89 -1.86 19.77
CA VAL A 170 4.02 -1.65 18.32
C VAL A 170 3.29 -0.36 17.99
N ASN A 171 4.02 0.69 17.63
CA ASN A 171 3.38 1.90 17.15
C ASN A 171 2.73 1.62 15.79
N THR A 172 1.50 2.05 15.62
CA THR A 172 0.77 1.93 14.36
C THR A 172 -0.01 3.22 14.12
N THR A 173 -0.58 3.34 12.93
CA THR A 173 -1.50 4.43 12.60
C THR A 173 -2.85 4.24 13.29
N ASP A 174 -3.64 5.30 13.36
CA ASP A 174 -5.01 5.27 13.87
C ASP A 174 -5.85 4.24 13.10
N PRO A 175 -6.41 3.21 13.76
CA PRO A 175 -7.15 2.13 13.09
C PRO A 175 -8.50 2.57 12.52
N VAL A 176 -9.05 3.70 12.98
CA VAL A 176 -10.30 4.28 12.48
C VAL A 176 -10.05 5.04 11.18
N ARG A 177 -8.87 5.68 11.06
CA ARG A 177 -8.57 6.62 9.96
C ARG A 177 -7.66 6.03 8.88
N SER A 178 -6.89 5.00 9.21
CA SER A 178 -5.83 4.47 8.36
C SER A 178 -5.91 2.97 8.16
N ASN A 179 -5.67 2.51 6.93
CA ASN A 179 -5.72 1.10 6.60
C ASN A 179 -4.69 0.27 7.37
N SER A 180 -3.46 0.79 7.57
CA SER A 180 -2.41 0.05 8.28
C SER A 180 -2.80 -0.22 9.73
N GLY A 181 -3.46 0.75 10.38
CA GLY A 181 -3.96 0.62 11.74
C GLY A 181 -5.11 -0.38 11.80
N ASN A 182 -6.04 -0.27 10.84
CA ASN A 182 -7.17 -1.19 10.69
C ASN A 182 -6.67 -2.64 10.51
N MET A 183 -5.73 -2.84 9.60
CA MET A 183 -5.10 -4.14 9.35
C MET A 183 -4.34 -4.67 10.55
N PHE A 184 -3.60 -3.83 11.25
CA PHE A 184 -2.89 -4.24 12.46
C PHE A 184 -3.86 -4.64 13.57
N ALA A 185 -4.96 -3.90 13.76
CA ALA A 185 -6.00 -4.27 14.72
C ALA A 185 -6.65 -5.62 14.37
N GLY A 186 -6.94 -5.88 13.10
CA GLY A 186 -7.46 -7.16 12.63
C GLY A 186 -6.46 -8.30 12.81
N LEU A 187 -5.18 -8.08 12.51
CA LEU A 187 -4.12 -9.05 12.75
C LEU A 187 -4.01 -9.39 14.25
N LEU A 188 -4.04 -8.39 15.13
CA LEU A 188 -4.03 -8.62 16.58
C LEU A 188 -5.27 -9.40 17.02
N ALA A 189 -6.46 -9.09 16.47
CA ALA A 189 -7.68 -9.84 16.77
C ALA A 189 -7.52 -11.33 16.41
N ASN A 190 -6.97 -11.59 15.21
CA ASN A 190 -6.70 -12.94 14.74
C ASN A 190 -5.73 -13.69 15.67
N VAL A 191 -4.63 -13.04 16.05
CA VAL A 191 -3.63 -13.59 16.98
C VAL A 191 -4.25 -13.92 18.34
N LEU A 192 -5.08 -13.01 18.86
CA LEU A 192 -5.73 -13.17 20.17
C LEU A 192 -6.77 -14.31 20.19
N VAL A 193 -7.43 -14.57 19.06
CA VAL A 193 -8.39 -15.67 18.87
C VAL A 193 -7.68 -16.99 18.54
N GLY A 194 -6.49 -16.94 17.91
CA GLY A 194 -5.78 -18.11 17.40
C GLY A 194 -6.27 -18.59 16.03
N GLY A 195 -6.83 -17.68 15.22
CA GLY A 195 -7.44 -17.96 13.92
C GLY A 195 -7.96 -16.68 13.27
N VAL A 196 -8.77 -16.77 12.22
CA VAL A 196 -9.48 -15.58 11.70
C VAL A 196 -10.59 -15.22 12.68
N ALA A 197 -10.55 -14.02 13.26
CA ALA A 197 -11.62 -13.52 14.12
C ALA A 197 -12.90 -13.33 13.31
N ASP A 198 -14.03 -13.65 13.92
CA ASP A 198 -15.36 -13.57 13.33
C ASP A 198 -16.36 -12.93 14.31
N GLU A 199 -17.61 -12.77 13.90
CA GLU A 199 -18.65 -12.13 14.71
C GLU A 199 -18.92 -12.82 16.06
N ASP A 200 -18.64 -14.12 16.18
CA ASP A 200 -18.87 -14.92 17.38
C ASP A 200 -17.68 -14.86 18.35
N SER A 201 -16.45 -14.77 17.83
CA SER A 201 -15.20 -14.78 18.62
C SER A 201 -14.69 -13.38 18.96
N VAL A 202 -14.93 -12.38 18.11
CA VAL A 202 -14.33 -11.04 18.24
C VAL A 202 -14.68 -10.37 19.57
N GLY A 203 -15.92 -10.56 20.05
CA GLY A 203 -16.40 -9.93 21.28
C GLY A 203 -15.56 -10.27 22.51
N ALA A 204 -14.96 -11.46 22.56
CA ALA A 204 -14.12 -11.89 23.68
C ALA A 204 -12.75 -11.18 23.71
N VAL A 205 -12.26 -10.67 22.57
CA VAL A 205 -10.93 -10.07 22.44
C VAL A 205 -10.96 -8.54 22.39
N LEU A 206 -12.12 -7.91 22.15
CA LEU A 206 -12.25 -6.45 22.11
C LEU A 206 -11.67 -5.72 23.34
N PRO A 207 -11.89 -6.16 24.60
CA PRO A 207 -11.30 -5.48 25.75
C PRO A 207 -9.77 -5.51 25.76
N ARG A 208 -9.17 -6.60 25.25
CA ARG A 208 -7.71 -6.78 25.15
C ARG A 208 -7.14 -5.87 24.06
N LEU A 209 -7.78 -5.84 22.89
CA LEU A 209 -7.42 -4.92 21.80
C LEU A 209 -7.47 -3.46 22.26
N LYS A 210 -8.55 -3.06 22.92
CA LYS A 210 -8.69 -1.70 23.45
C LYS A 210 -7.55 -1.34 24.40
N ALA A 211 -7.22 -2.24 25.34
CA ALA A 211 -6.12 -2.02 26.28
C ALA A 211 -4.73 -1.92 25.60
N ILE A 212 -4.53 -2.59 24.46
CA ILE A 212 -3.30 -2.48 23.66
C ILE A 212 -3.23 -1.10 23.00
N PHE A 213 -4.28 -0.67 22.31
CA PHE A 213 -4.29 0.60 21.56
C PHE A 213 -4.31 1.84 22.47
N GLU A 214 -4.99 1.79 23.63
CA GLU A 214 -5.03 2.91 24.59
C GLU A 214 -3.62 3.30 25.09
N LYS A 215 -2.66 2.37 25.10
CA LYS A 215 -1.28 2.62 25.53
C LYS A 215 -0.44 3.37 24.48
N LEU A 216 -0.87 3.40 23.21
CA LEU A 216 -0.08 3.99 22.11
C LEU A 216 -0.11 5.51 22.09
N GLY A 217 -1.10 6.14 22.74
CA GLY A 217 -1.25 7.59 22.74
C GLY A 217 -1.63 8.13 21.36
N TYR A 218 -0.94 9.17 20.88
CA TYR A 218 -1.19 9.74 19.57
C TYR A 218 -0.73 8.77 18.46
N MET A 219 -1.62 8.52 17.50
CA MET A 219 -1.36 7.66 16.34
C MET A 219 -1.50 8.48 15.05
N GLU A 220 -0.57 8.30 14.13
CA GLU A 220 -0.57 8.97 12.84
C GLU A 220 -1.76 8.55 11.97
N SER A 221 -2.20 9.42 11.06
CA SER A 221 -3.34 9.14 10.17
C SER A 221 -2.96 8.37 8.89
N SER A 222 -1.67 8.23 8.57
CA SER A 222 -1.22 7.45 7.41
C SER A 222 0.08 6.71 7.68
N SER A 223 0.25 5.55 7.04
CA SER A 223 1.45 4.72 7.19
C SER A 223 2.69 5.42 6.66
N ALA A 224 2.55 6.25 5.62
CA ALA A 224 3.62 7.09 5.10
C ALA A 224 4.12 8.07 6.15
N ASP A 225 3.21 8.76 6.86
CA ASP A 225 3.58 9.68 7.93
C ASP A 225 4.24 8.93 9.10
N LEU A 226 3.70 7.77 9.50
CA LEU A 226 4.29 6.94 10.56
C LEU A 226 5.71 6.47 10.21
N PHE A 227 5.92 6.03 8.97
CA PHE A 227 7.22 5.58 8.49
C PHE A 227 8.22 6.73 8.45
N ASP A 228 7.84 7.89 7.92
CA ASP A 228 8.67 9.10 7.93
C ASP A 228 9.04 9.53 9.37
N GLN A 229 8.08 9.49 10.30
CA GLN A 229 8.34 9.76 11.72
C GLN A 229 9.29 8.71 12.32
N PHE A 230 9.16 7.43 11.97
CA PHE A 230 10.07 6.38 12.44
C PHE A 230 11.51 6.69 12.00
N LEU A 231 11.73 7.06 10.74
CA LEU A 231 13.05 7.43 10.23
C LEU A 231 13.61 8.68 10.92
N LYS A 232 12.78 9.71 11.15
CA LYS A 232 13.22 11.02 11.69
C LYS A 232 13.41 11.03 13.20
N THR A 233 12.58 10.31 13.94
CA THR A 233 12.55 10.37 15.41
C THR A 233 13.43 9.29 16.06
N GLY A 234 13.73 8.21 15.32
CA GLY A 234 14.66 7.18 15.75
C GLY A 234 14.11 6.20 16.78
N MET A 235 14.96 5.22 17.14
CA MET A 235 14.65 4.12 18.05
C MET A 235 14.07 4.55 19.39
N GLY A 236 14.53 5.68 19.95
CA GLY A 236 14.07 6.15 21.25
C GLY A 236 12.60 6.61 21.28
N ALA A 237 12.07 7.05 20.14
CA ALA A 237 10.68 7.50 20.03
C ALA A 237 9.75 6.41 19.50
N LYS A 238 10.22 5.64 18.50
CA LYS A 238 9.45 4.56 17.87
C LYS A 238 10.33 3.31 17.71
N PRO A 239 10.51 2.49 18.78
CA PRO A 239 11.38 1.32 18.72
C PRO A 239 10.90 0.25 17.73
N LEU A 240 9.58 0.15 17.54
CA LEU A 240 8.92 -0.87 16.75
C LEU A 240 7.63 -0.29 16.15
N ILE A 241 7.50 -0.33 14.82
CA ILE A 241 6.29 0.16 14.13
C ILE A 241 5.68 -0.92 13.24
N ALA A 242 4.37 -0.88 13.01
CA ALA A 242 3.67 -1.66 11.98
C ALA A 242 3.37 -0.79 10.76
N ALA A 243 3.79 -1.25 9.58
CA ALA A 243 3.64 -0.56 8.30
C ALA A 243 3.70 -1.59 7.15
N TYR A 244 3.96 -1.17 5.91
CA TYR A 244 4.00 -2.08 4.76
C TYR A 244 5.40 -2.20 4.16
N GLU A 245 5.76 -3.39 3.69
CA GLU A 245 7.06 -3.70 3.08
C GLU A 245 7.45 -2.72 1.98
N ASN A 246 6.52 -2.42 1.06
CA ASN A 246 6.77 -1.57 -0.09
C ASN A 246 7.33 -0.18 0.29
N GLN A 247 6.98 0.35 1.48
CA GLN A 247 7.43 1.67 1.91
C GLN A 247 8.94 1.75 2.14
N LEU A 248 9.55 0.69 2.69
CA LEU A 248 11.01 0.64 2.86
C LEU A 248 11.71 0.44 1.51
N LEU A 249 11.11 -0.40 0.64
CA LEU A 249 11.66 -0.69 -0.69
C LEU A 249 11.64 0.56 -1.58
N GLU A 250 10.51 1.27 -1.62
CA GLU A 250 10.36 2.55 -2.32
C GLU A 250 11.33 3.59 -1.76
N PHE A 251 11.39 3.74 -0.43
CA PHE A 251 12.34 4.67 0.20
C PHE A 251 13.79 4.37 -0.17
N ALA A 252 14.20 3.10 -0.19
CA ALA A 252 15.56 2.70 -0.53
C ALA A 252 15.93 3.05 -1.99
N VAL A 253 14.98 2.96 -2.91
CA VAL A 253 15.17 3.29 -4.33
C VAL A 253 15.17 4.80 -4.55
N GLU A 254 14.22 5.52 -3.93
CA GLU A 254 14.07 6.97 -4.11
C GLU A 254 15.15 7.78 -3.38
N ASN A 255 15.69 7.26 -2.26
CA ASN A 255 16.62 7.97 -1.39
C ASN A 255 17.91 7.17 -1.15
N PRO A 256 18.70 6.84 -2.20
CA PRO A 256 19.84 5.92 -2.08
C PRO A 256 20.95 6.43 -1.15
N GLU A 257 21.15 7.75 -1.06
CA GLU A 257 22.14 8.36 -0.15
C GLU A 257 21.72 8.19 1.32
N ASP A 258 20.46 8.45 1.63
CA ASP A 258 19.92 8.25 2.99
C ASP A 258 19.84 6.77 3.34
N TRP A 259 19.45 5.92 2.39
CA TRP A 259 19.44 4.47 2.58
C TRP A 259 20.82 3.90 2.89
N ALA A 260 21.87 4.39 2.23
CA ALA A 260 23.25 3.97 2.51
C ALA A 260 23.68 4.23 3.97
N ILE A 261 23.07 5.21 4.65
CA ILE A 261 23.31 5.53 6.06
C ILE A 261 22.43 4.68 7.00
N LEU A 262 21.23 4.30 6.55
CA LEU A 262 20.20 3.67 7.38
C LEU A 262 20.17 2.15 7.30
N LYS A 263 20.68 1.56 6.22
CA LYS A 263 20.54 0.12 5.91
C LYS A 263 21.08 -0.83 6.98
N ASP A 264 22.13 -0.44 7.70
CA ASP A 264 22.72 -1.26 8.77
C ASP A 264 22.03 -1.04 10.13
N ARG A 265 21.05 -0.13 10.19
CA ARG A 265 20.37 0.29 11.42
C ARG A 265 18.92 -0.16 11.48
N ILE A 266 18.22 -0.12 10.35
CA ILE A 266 16.80 -0.43 10.23
C ILE A 266 16.65 -1.85 9.73
N VAL A 267 15.79 -2.62 10.38
CA VAL A 267 15.50 -3.99 9.98
C VAL A 267 14.00 -4.18 9.80
N MET A 268 13.64 -4.89 8.75
CA MET A 268 12.29 -5.35 8.47
C MET A 268 12.09 -6.76 9.03
N VAL A 269 11.00 -6.95 9.75
CA VAL A 269 10.61 -8.22 10.37
C VAL A 269 9.20 -8.58 9.93
N TYR A 270 8.99 -9.78 9.42
CA TYR A 270 7.68 -10.26 9.03
C TYR A 270 6.90 -10.77 10.26
N PRO A 271 5.70 -10.24 10.56
CA PRO A 271 4.79 -10.88 11.49
C PRO A 271 4.50 -12.33 11.08
N ALA A 272 4.46 -13.24 12.05
CA ALA A 272 3.99 -14.60 11.88
C ALA A 272 2.80 -14.86 12.84
N PRO A 273 1.55 -14.91 12.33
CA PRO A 273 1.16 -14.63 10.94
C PRO A 273 1.24 -13.13 10.57
N THR A 274 1.24 -12.83 9.27
CA THR A 274 1.03 -11.49 8.71
C THR A 274 -0.27 -11.42 7.90
N VAL A 275 -0.64 -10.23 7.42
CA VAL A 275 -1.80 -9.97 6.56
C VAL A 275 -1.37 -9.23 5.29
N TRP A 276 -2.09 -9.46 4.20
CA TRP A 276 -1.85 -8.79 2.92
C TRP A 276 -2.70 -7.53 2.78
N SER A 277 -2.05 -6.40 2.49
CA SER A 277 -2.72 -5.19 2.01
C SER A 277 -2.89 -5.32 0.49
N SER A 278 -4.12 -5.56 0.06
CA SER A 278 -4.47 -5.63 -1.36
C SER A 278 -4.96 -4.26 -1.85
N HIS A 279 -4.24 -3.70 -2.81
CA HIS A 279 -4.56 -2.42 -3.43
C HIS A 279 -5.55 -2.70 -4.55
N ILE A 280 -6.83 -2.50 -4.24
CA ILE A 280 -7.93 -2.83 -5.12
C ILE A 280 -8.45 -1.58 -5.82
N TYR A 281 -8.46 -1.59 -7.14
CA TYR A 281 -9.08 -0.54 -7.93
C TYR A 281 -10.57 -0.86 -8.07
N ILE A 282 -11.43 0.09 -7.75
CA ILE A 282 -12.89 -0.01 -7.81
C ILE A 282 -13.36 1.01 -8.84
N ALA A 283 -13.71 0.53 -10.04
CA ALA A 283 -14.31 1.36 -11.07
C ALA A 283 -15.80 1.59 -10.74
N MET A 284 -16.18 2.85 -10.67
CA MET A 284 -17.54 3.26 -10.31
C MET A 284 -18.48 3.23 -11.52
N ASP A 285 -17.93 3.39 -12.73
CA ASP A 285 -18.65 3.31 -13.98
C ASP A 285 -17.80 2.64 -15.10
N GLU A 286 -18.37 2.57 -16.30
CA GLU A 286 -17.72 1.95 -17.46
C GLU A 286 -16.49 2.73 -17.92
N ALA A 287 -16.45 4.05 -17.74
CA ALA A 287 -15.28 4.87 -18.09
C ALA A 287 -14.12 4.61 -17.11
N GLY A 288 -14.41 4.54 -15.81
CA GLY A 288 -13.44 4.22 -14.77
C GLY A 288 -12.78 2.85 -14.94
N ALA A 289 -13.44 1.90 -15.59
CA ALA A 289 -12.89 0.56 -15.82
C ALA A 289 -11.60 0.57 -16.66
N ALA A 290 -11.38 1.61 -17.48
CA ALA A 290 -10.17 1.76 -18.28
C ALA A 290 -8.91 1.95 -17.40
N GLY A 291 -9.05 2.50 -16.19
CA GLY A 291 -7.93 2.63 -15.26
C GLY A 291 -7.37 1.28 -14.78
N ILE A 292 -8.19 0.22 -14.74
CA ILE A 292 -7.73 -1.13 -14.39
C ILE A 292 -6.77 -1.64 -15.47
N ASP A 293 -7.17 -1.56 -16.73
CA ASP A 293 -6.39 -2.12 -17.83
C ASP A 293 -5.04 -1.38 -17.96
N ALA A 294 -5.04 -0.06 -17.71
CA ALA A 294 -3.84 0.76 -17.75
C ALA A 294 -2.88 0.49 -16.59
N LEU A 295 -3.41 0.30 -15.37
CA LEU A 295 -2.59 -0.06 -14.21
C LEU A 295 -2.07 -1.50 -14.26
N MET A 296 -2.78 -2.39 -14.96
CA MET A 296 -2.37 -3.78 -15.21
C MET A 296 -1.40 -3.91 -16.39
N ASP A 297 -1.01 -2.81 -17.03
CA ASP A 297 0.00 -2.82 -18.07
C ASP A 297 1.31 -3.46 -17.56
N PRO A 298 1.91 -4.42 -18.29
CA PRO A 298 3.14 -5.09 -17.85
C PRO A 298 4.33 -4.16 -17.57
N ALA A 299 4.36 -2.95 -18.13
CA ALA A 299 5.34 -1.93 -17.82
C ALA A 299 5.03 -1.19 -16.53
N VAL A 300 3.77 -0.83 -16.29
CA VAL A 300 3.34 -0.23 -15.02
C VAL A 300 3.54 -1.22 -13.87
N GLN A 301 3.13 -2.48 -14.04
CA GLN A 301 3.31 -3.55 -13.04
C GLN A 301 4.79 -3.80 -12.68
N ARG A 302 5.70 -3.62 -13.66
CA ARG A 302 7.14 -3.71 -13.44
C ARG A 302 7.68 -2.49 -12.69
N LEU A 303 7.28 -1.27 -13.05
CA LEU A 303 7.68 -0.05 -12.34
C LEU A 303 7.15 -0.07 -10.89
N ALA A 304 5.90 -0.52 -10.70
CA ALA A 304 5.30 -0.68 -9.38
C ALA A 304 6.12 -1.58 -8.46
N TRP A 305 6.70 -2.66 -8.99
CA TRP A 305 7.66 -3.46 -8.25
C TRP A 305 9.02 -2.75 -8.14
N GLU A 306 9.69 -2.48 -9.26
CA GLU A 306 11.10 -2.07 -9.31
C GLU A 306 11.41 -0.73 -8.64
N LYS A 307 10.44 0.18 -8.58
CA LYS A 307 10.60 1.50 -7.97
C LYS A 307 9.80 1.69 -6.70
N HIS A 308 8.61 1.10 -6.61
CA HIS A 308 7.66 1.37 -5.52
C HIS A 308 7.45 0.19 -4.58
N GLY A 309 8.11 -0.95 -4.81
CA GLY A 309 8.10 -2.11 -3.91
C GLY A 309 6.76 -2.86 -3.83
N PHE A 310 5.80 -2.54 -4.70
CA PHE A 310 4.51 -3.23 -4.74
C PHE A 310 4.66 -4.62 -5.34
N ARG A 311 4.24 -5.64 -4.60
CA ARG A 311 4.23 -7.01 -5.12
C ARG A 311 3.15 -7.18 -6.17
N THR A 312 3.61 -7.56 -7.35
CA THR A 312 2.83 -7.83 -8.57
C THR A 312 3.12 -9.25 -9.06
N ASP A 313 2.49 -9.67 -10.16
CA ASP A 313 2.79 -10.95 -10.81
C ASP A 313 4.25 -11.07 -11.27
N VAL A 314 4.96 -9.96 -11.40
CA VAL A 314 6.38 -9.93 -11.76
C VAL A 314 7.30 -9.91 -10.54
N SER A 315 6.81 -10.03 -9.30
CA SER A 315 7.64 -10.02 -8.08
C SER A 315 8.21 -11.40 -7.72
N GLY A 316 9.25 -11.43 -6.87
CA GLY A 316 9.63 -12.63 -6.12
C GLY A 316 10.83 -13.45 -6.61
N THR A 317 11.55 -13.04 -7.66
CA THR A 317 12.86 -13.64 -7.97
C THR A 317 13.99 -13.03 -7.13
N VAL A 318 15.04 -13.79 -6.81
CA VAL A 318 16.16 -13.29 -5.98
C VAL A 318 16.83 -12.06 -6.61
N GLU A 319 17.08 -12.08 -7.92
CA GLU A 319 17.67 -10.96 -8.67
C GLU A 319 16.83 -9.68 -8.56
N GLN A 320 15.50 -9.83 -8.51
CA GLN A 320 14.59 -8.70 -8.34
C GLN A 320 14.58 -8.12 -6.93
N LEU A 321 14.88 -8.94 -5.91
CA LEU A 321 14.97 -8.49 -4.53
C LEU A 321 16.28 -7.74 -4.27
N GLU A 322 17.40 -8.25 -4.81
CA GLU A 322 18.73 -7.63 -4.68
C GLU A 322 18.76 -6.19 -5.23
N ARG A 323 17.89 -5.86 -6.19
CA ARG A 323 17.77 -4.52 -6.78
C ARG A 323 17.52 -3.42 -5.75
N PHE A 324 16.73 -3.69 -4.72
CA PHE A 324 16.41 -2.67 -3.71
C PHE A 324 17.61 -2.34 -2.82
N GLY A 325 18.63 -3.20 -2.78
CA GLY A 325 19.72 -3.07 -1.83
C GLY A 325 19.25 -3.15 -0.37
N VAL A 326 18.09 -3.78 -0.15
CA VAL A 326 17.47 -4.03 1.16
C VAL A 326 17.64 -5.52 1.47
N GLU A 327 18.23 -5.83 2.62
CA GLU A 327 18.42 -7.21 3.06
C GLU A 327 17.12 -7.79 3.65
N HIS A 328 17.07 -9.11 3.79
CA HIS A 328 16.00 -9.83 4.49
C HIS A 328 14.59 -9.70 3.87
N ILE A 329 14.48 -9.45 2.57
CA ILE A 329 13.19 -9.49 1.87
C ILE A 329 12.81 -10.93 1.54
N ALA A 330 11.64 -11.38 2.02
CA ALA A 330 11.15 -12.72 1.75
C ALA A 330 10.70 -12.86 0.29
N ALA A 331 11.23 -13.83 -0.45
CA ALA A 331 10.77 -14.12 -1.82
C ALA A 331 9.27 -14.49 -1.85
N THR A 332 8.81 -15.24 -0.84
CA THR A 332 7.42 -15.66 -0.70
C THR A 332 6.94 -15.46 0.73
N ILE A 333 5.71 -14.95 0.92
CA ILE A 333 5.08 -14.82 2.23
C ILE A 333 4.22 -16.05 2.52
N ALA A 334 4.76 -17.01 3.27
CA ALA A 334 4.08 -18.28 3.55
C ALA A 334 3.10 -18.20 4.74
N GLN A 335 3.37 -17.35 5.73
CA GLN A 335 2.61 -17.26 6.98
C GLN A 335 1.61 -16.10 6.94
N ALA A 336 0.79 -16.02 5.89
CA ALA A 336 -0.27 -15.04 5.80
C ALA A 336 -1.61 -15.59 6.32
N VAL A 337 -2.38 -14.75 7.02
CA VAL A 337 -3.76 -15.00 7.42
C VAL A 337 -4.69 -14.00 6.74
N SER A 338 -5.93 -14.40 6.50
CA SER A 338 -6.97 -13.50 6.00
C SER A 338 -7.34 -12.45 7.06
N MET A 339 -7.67 -11.24 6.61
CA MET A 339 -8.30 -10.26 7.48
C MET A 339 -9.69 -10.75 7.95
N PRO A 340 -10.15 -10.35 9.15
CA PRO A 340 -11.56 -10.49 9.50
C PRO A 340 -12.46 -9.79 8.47
N SER A 341 -13.71 -10.26 8.34
CA SER A 341 -14.71 -9.66 7.46
C SER A 341 -14.94 -8.19 7.78
N TYR A 342 -15.50 -7.42 6.85
CA TYR A 342 -15.85 -6.03 7.11
C TYR A 342 -16.73 -5.85 8.37
N GLU A 343 -17.73 -6.69 8.61
CA GLU A 343 -18.62 -6.60 9.79
C GLU A 343 -17.85 -6.85 11.09
N THR A 344 -16.92 -7.80 11.08
CA THR A 344 -16.07 -8.10 12.23
C THR A 344 -15.11 -6.94 12.50
N MET A 345 -14.53 -6.37 11.44
CA MET A 345 -13.69 -5.19 11.52
C MET A 345 -14.45 -3.97 12.01
N GLU A 346 -15.72 -3.77 11.61
CA GLU A 346 -16.56 -2.67 12.11
C GLU A 346 -16.70 -2.74 13.63
N ARG A 347 -16.94 -3.93 14.19
CA ARG A 347 -16.99 -4.13 15.66
C ARG A 347 -15.66 -3.85 16.34
N ILE A 348 -14.54 -4.20 15.70
CA ILE A 348 -13.19 -3.89 16.21
C ILE A 348 -12.99 -2.37 16.24
N ILE A 349 -13.24 -1.70 15.12
CA ILE A 349 -13.05 -0.25 14.99
C ILE A 349 -13.96 0.53 15.94
N ALA A 350 -15.23 0.13 16.08
CA ALA A 350 -16.14 0.73 17.05
C ALA A 350 -15.64 0.61 18.51
N ALA A 351 -14.91 -0.45 18.86
CA ALA A 351 -14.34 -0.62 20.20
C ALA A 351 -13.08 0.22 20.43
N LEU A 352 -12.37 0.60 19.36
CA LEU A 352 -11.12 1.37 19.37
C LEU A 352 -11.32 2.88 19.15
N SER A 353 -12.55 3.30 18.83
CA SER A 353 -12.92 4.70 18.55
C SER A 353 -13.15 5.54 19.81
#